data_AF-A0A2S4LCY6-F1
#
_entry.id   AF-A0A2S4LCY6-F1
#
_cell.length_a   1.000
_cell.length_b   1.000
_cell.length_c   1.000
_cell.angle_alpha   90.00
_cell.angle_beta   90.00
_cell.angle_gamma   90.00
#
_symmetry.space_group_name_H-M   'P 1'
#
loop_
_entity.id
_entity.type
_entity.pdbx_description
1 polymer ?
#
loop_
_entity_poly.entity_id
_entity_poly.type
_entity_poly.pdbx_seq_one_letter_code
_entity_poly.pdbx_strand_id
1 'polypeptide(L)'
;MKGEDGEQYARILDQVTRSVSPTDIIEEFWVRDVTDLLWEVLRLRRLKGSLLQAATRQGLITVLEPLADYIKARLLADGWFCGDQQAKQETDELLNEAGLSFDVVLAEGLAAKLSDIERIDRMIAGAEARRNAVVREISRHRDAVAARLARASETIEEAEFAEVSSNNHHAAGPHDQQP
;
A
#
# COMPACT_ATOMS: atom_id res chain seq x y z
N MET A 1 18.69 4.16 8.11
CA MET A 1 18.79 2.77 8.62
C MET A 1 19.53 1.93 7.59
N LYS A 2 20.52 1.13 7.99
CA LYS A 2 21.26 0.25 7.05
C LYS A 2 20.29 -0.80 6.50
N GLY A 3 20.03 -0.78 5.19
CA GLY A 3 19.17 -1.74 4.48
C GLY A 3 17.83 -1.19 3.96
N GLU A 4 17.50 0.08 4.20
CA GLU A 4 16.37 0.74 3.54
C GLU A 4 16.89 1.57 2.35
N ASP A 5 16.38 1.27 1.15
CA ASP A 5 16.71 1.99 -0.08
C ASP A 5 15.99 3.35 -0.08
N GLY A 6 16.69 4.38 0.41
CA GLY A 6 16.19 5.75 0.40
C GLY A 6 15.88 6.27 -1.01
N GLU A 7 16.54 5.75 -2.04
CA GLU A 7 16.21 6.08 -3.43
C GLU A 7 14.87 5.46 -3.85
N GLN A 8 14.57 4.23 -3.39
CA GLN A 8 13.27 3.61 -3.64
C GLN A 8 12.15 4.42 -2.99
N TYR A 9 12.32 4.87 -1.75
CA TYR A 9 11.35 5.75 -1.11
C TYR A 9 11.17 7.05 -1.89
N ALA A 10 12.26 7.71 -2.28
CA ALA A 10 12.21 8.94 -3.06
C ALA A 10 11.50 8.75 -4.41
N ARG A 11 11.72 7.61 -5.09
CA ARG A 11 11.02 7.26 -6.34
C ARG A 11 9.51 7.10 -6.11
N ILE A 12 9.10 6.46 -5.01
CA ILE A 12 7.66 6.33 -4.67
C ILE A 12 7.06 7.70 -4.41
N LEU A 13 7.71 8.53 -3.58
CA LEU A 13 7.24 9.88 -3.26
C LEU A 13 7.05 10.72 -4.53
N ASP A 14 8.05 10.71 -5.40
CA ASP A 14 8.04 11.44 -6.67
C ASP A 14 6.90 10.96 -7.58
N GLN A 15 6.70 9.64 -7.70
CA GLN A 15 5.60 9.08 -8.49
C GLN A 15 4.22 9.41 -7.91
N VAL A 16 4.03 9.31 -6.59
CA VAL A 16 2.77 9.67 -5.93
C VAL A 16 2.50 11.17 -6.10
N THR A 17 3.50 12.01 -5.87
CA THR A 17 3.39 13.46 -6.03
C THR A 17 2.98 13.84 -7.45
N ARG A 18 3.62 13.28 -8.48
CA ARG A 18 3.22 13.52 -9.87
C ARG A 18 1.80 13.05 -10.17
N SER A 19 1.43 11.88 -9.66
CA SER A 19 0.11 11.28 -9.93
C SER A 19 -1.02 12.04 -9.27
N VAL A 20 -0.81 12.51 -8.04
CA VAL A 20 -1.81 13.28 -7.29
C VAL A 20 -1.82 14.74 -7.75
N SER A 21 -0.65 15.31 -8.04
CA SER A 21 -0.45 16.75 -8.31
C SER A 21 -1.12 17.60 -7.23
N PRO A 22 -0.59 17.60 -5.99
CA PRO A 22 -1.23 18.27 -4.86
C PRO A 22 -1.36 19.77 -5.12
N THR A 23 -2.54 20.34 -4.83
CA THR A 23 -2.82 21.77 -5.07
C THR A 23 -2.70 22.63 -3.81
N ASP A 24 -2.63 22.02 -2.64
CA ASP A 24 -2.49 22.71 -1.37
C ASP A 24 -1.74 21.86 -0.33
N ILE A 25 -1.49 22.49 0.82
CA ILE A 25 -0.73 21.89 1.93
C ILE A 25 -1.42 20.65 2.54
N ILE A 26 -2.75 20.55 2.49
CA ILE A 26 -3.48 19.39 3.02
C ILE A 26 -3.22 18.20 2.10
N GLU A 27 -3.29 18.41 0.79
CA GLU A 27 -2.97 17.36 -0.19
C GLU A 27 -1.49 16.95 -0.12
N GLU A 28 -0.56 17.86 0.18
CA GLU A 28 0.85 17.52 0.40
C GLU A 28 1.04 16.56 1.59
N PHE A 29 0.32 16.76 2.70
CA PHE A 29 0.33 15.83 3.82
C PHE A 29 -0.19 14.45 3.40
N TRP A 30 -1.31 14.41 2.69
CA TRP A 30 -1.90 13.15 2.22
C TRP A 30 -1.03 12.42 1.19
N VAL A 31 -0.31 13.14 0.33
CA VAL A 31 0.69 12.57 -0.58
C VAL A 31 1.80 11.86 0.21
N ARG A 32 2.28 12.47 1.30
CA ARG A 32 3.27 11.83 2.18
C ARG A 32 2.69 10.60 2.88
N ASP A 33 1.46 10.68 3.41
CA ASP A 33 0.80 9.54 4.05
C ASP A 33 0.63 8.36 3.09
N VAL A 34 0.18 8.62 1.85
CA VAL A 34 0.06 7.59 0.80
C VAL A 34 1.42 6.97 0.48
N THR A 35 2.46 7.79 0.39
CA THR A 35 3.84 7.34 0.15
C THR A 35 4.32 6.43 1.28
N ASP A 36 4.14 6.83 2.53
CA ASP A 36 4.56 6.07 3.71
C ASP A 36 3.82 4.74 3.81
N LEU A 37 2.52 4.73 3.50
CA LEU A 37 1.71 3.50 3.48
C LEU A 37 2.11 2.56 2.35
N LEU A 38 2.44 3.08 1.17
CA LEU A 38 2.99 2.27 0.07
C LEU A 38 4.35 1.67 0.45
N TRP A 39 5.21 2.47 1.06
CA TRP A 39 6.50 2.02 1.56
C TRP A 39 6.36 0.91 2.61
N GLU A 40 5.45 1.09 3.57
CA GLU A 40 5.14 0.09 4.60
C GLU A 40 4.68 -1.24 3.97
N VAL A 41 3.74 -1.20 3.01
CA VAL A 41 3.26 -2.39 2.30
C VAL A 41 4.38 -3.14 1.58
N LEU A 42 5.23 -2.42 0.84
CA LEU A 42 6.36 -3.03 0.12
C LEU A 42 7.37 -3.65 1.09
N ARG A 43 7.67 -2.97 2.20
CA ARG A 43 8.56 -3.47 3.24
C ARG A 43 8.00 -4.74 3.87
N LEU A 44 6.73 -4.76 4.23
CA LEU A 44 6.07 -5.92 4.84
C LEU A 44 6.02 -7.12 3.88
N ARG A 45 5.75 -6.90 2.59
CA ARG A 45 5.80 -7.96 1.57
C ARG A 45 7.19 -8.58 1.45
N ARG A 46 8.24 -7.76 1.45
CA ARG A 46 9.62 -8.25 1.44
C ARG A 46 9.94 -9.07 2.69
N LEU A 47 9.58 -8.55 3.87
CA LEU A 47 9.81 -9.25 5.14
C LEU A 47 9.03 -10.58 5.22
N LYS A 48 7.79 -10.62 4.70
CA LYS A 48 7.00 -11.85 4.58
C LYS A 48 7.74 -12.90 3.73
N GLY A 49 8.28 -12.49 2.57
CA GLY A 49 9.07 -13.38 1.72
C GLY A 49 10.33 -13.90 2.41
N SER A 50 11.09 -13.02 3.08
CA SER A 50 12.29 -13.42 3.83
C SER A 50 11.96 -14.35 5.01
N LEU A 51 10.83 -14.15 5.68
CA LEU A 51 10.38 -15.05 6.76
C LEU A 51 10.06 -16.44 6.23
N LEU A 52 9.36 -16.55 5.09
CA LEU A 52 9.08 -17.84 4.45
C LEU A 52 10.37 -18.55 4.00
N GLN A 53 11.30 -17.81 3.41
CA GLN A 53 12.61 -18.36 3.02
C GLN A 53 13.40 -18.87 4.24
N ALA A 54 13.39 -18.13 5.35
CA ALA A 54 14.03 -18.59 6.58
C ALA A 54 13.31 -19.82 7.18
N ALA A 55 11.99 -19.92 7.00
CA ALA A 55 11.19 -21.05 7.48
C ALA A 55 11.40 -22.34 6.67
N THR A 56 11.92 -22.26 5.44
CA THR A 56 12.25 -23.43 4.62
C THR A 56 13.15 -24.43 5.36
N ARG A 57 14.10 -23.94 6.17
CA ARG A 57 14.96 -24.80 7.00
C ARG A 57 14.15 -25.67 7.98
N GLN A 58 13.13 -25.09 8.61
CA GLN A 58 12.27 -25.84 9.53
C GLN A 58 11.39 -26.84 8.78
N GLY A 59 10.88 -26.46 7.59
CA GLY A 59 10.15 -27.37 6.71
C GLY A 59 10.99 -28.58 6.30
N LEU A 60 12.26 -28.34 5.93
CA LEU A 60 13.21 -29.40 5.56
C LEU A 60 13.40 -30.41 6.69
N ILE A 61 13.66 -29.93 7.91
CA ILE A 61 13.83 -30.81 9.08
C ILE A 61 12.56 -31.65 9.30
N THR A 62 11.40 -31.00 9.29
CA THR A 62 10.11 -31.65 9.57
C THR A 62 9.78 -32.75 8.55
N VAL A 63 10.04 -32.51 7.27
CA VAL A 63 9.75 -33.47 6.20
C VAL A 63 10.81 -34.57 6.10
N LEU A 64 12.09 -34.25 6.30
CA LEU A 64 13.18 -35.21 6.11
C LEU A 64 13.41 -36.12 7.32
N GLU A 65 13.06 -35.70 8.54
CA GLU A 65 13.23 -36.52 9.74
C GLU A 65 12.63 -37.93 9.64
N PRO A 66 11.39 -38.13 9.16
CA PRO A 66 10.84 -39.48 8.95
C PRO A 66 11.48 -40.25 7.78
N LEU A 67 12.17 -39.57 6.86
CA LEU A 67 12.76 -40.18 5.65
C LEU A 67 14.23 -40.58 5.85
N ALA A 68 14.96 -39.85 6.69
CA ALA A 68 16.42 -39.91 6.74
C ALA A 68 17.00 -40.00 8.16
N ASP A 69 16.17 -39.98 9.21
CA ASP A 69 16.52 -39.79 10.62
C ASP A 69 16.84 -38.34 11.04
N TYR A 70 16.81 -38.10 12.36
CA TYR A 70 16.97 -36.78 12.97
C TYR A 70 18.30 -36.10 12.65
N ILE A 71 19.41 -36.84 12.66
CA ILE A 71 20.75 -36.27 12.47
C ILE A 71 20.93 -35.91 11.00
N LYS A 72 20.59 -36.83 10.11
CA LYS A 72 20.74 -36.64 8.67
C LYS A 72 19.81 -35.55 8.14
N ALA A 73 18.55 -35.51 8.59
CA ALA A 73 17.60 -34.46 8.21
C ALA A 73 18.13 -33.06 8.53
N ARG A 74 18.76 -32.87 9.70
CA ARG A 74 19.32 -31.57 10.07
C ARG A 74 20.57 -31.22 9.27
N LEU A 75 21.46 -32.19 9.02
CA LEU A 75 22.63 -31.99 8.18
C LEU A 75 22.23 -31.56 6.76
N LEU A 76 21.25 -32.26 6.17
CA LEU A 76 20.72 -31.93 4.85
C LEU A 76 20.04 -30.57 4.82
N ALA A 77 19.23 -30.24 5.83
CA ALA A 77 18.59 -28.92 5.92
C ALA A 77 19.62 -27.77 6.01
N ASP A 78 20.68 -27.94 6.79
CA ASP A 78 21.76 -26.96 6.92
C ASP A 78 22.58 -26.85 5.63
N GLY A 79 22.95 -27.97 5.02
CA GLY A 79 23.66 -27.99 3.74
C GLY A 79 22.84 -27.34 2.63
N TRP A 80 21.55 -27.67 2.53
CA TRP A 80 20.62 -27.09 1.56
C TRP A 80 20.58 -25.57 1.69
N PHE A 81 20.46 -25.05 2.92
CA PHE A 81 20.41 -23.62 3.21
C PHE A 81 21.72 -22.90 2.88
N CYS A 82 22.86 -23.55 3.10
CA CYS A 82 24.20 -23.04 2.74
C CYS A 82 24.49 -23.14 1.23
N GLY A 83 23.60 -23.74 0.44
CA GLY A 83 23.78 -23.90 -1.00
C GLY A 83 24.67 -25.08 -1.41
N ASP A 84 24.90 -26.03 -0.50
CA ASP A 84 25.62 -27.27 -0.80
C ASP A 84 24.84 -28.09 -1.84
N GLN A 85 25.49 -28.35 -2.97
CA GLN A 85 24.88 -29.09 -4.09
C GLN A 85 24.64 -30.55 -3.76
N GLN A 86 25.50 -31.16 -2.95
CA GLN A 86 25.32 -32.56 -2.56
C GLN A 86 24.11 -32.69 -1.63
N ALA A 87 24.00 -31.81 -0.63
CA ALA A 87 22.84 -31.79 0.27
C ALA A 87 21.53 -31.52 -0.48
N LYS A 88 21.55 -30.65 -1.50
CA LYS A 88 20.39 -30.39 -2.37
C LYS A 88 19.97 -31.62 -3.17
N GLN A 89 20.92 -32.27 -3.84
CA GLN A 89 20.66 -33.49 -4.61
C GLN A 89 20.10 -34.60 -3.72
N GLU A 90 20.72 -34.85 -2.57
CA GLU A 90 20.27 -35.89 -1.64
C GLU A 90 18.90 -35.57 -1.03
N THR A 91 18.60 -34.28 -0.77
CA THR A 91 17.25 -33.85 -0.36
C THR A 91 16.23 -34.14 -1.44
N ASP A 92 16.52 -33.79 -2.70
CA ASP A 92 15.61 -34.01 -3.82
C ASP A 92 15.39 -35.51 -4.06
N GLU A 93 16.43 -36.34 -3.94
CA GLU A 93 16.33 -37.80 -4.02
C GLU A 93 15.40 -38.37 -2.95
N LEU A 94 15.60 -38.01 -1.68
CA LEU A 94 14.75 -38.48 -0.57
C LEU A 94 13.28 -38.09 -0.74
N LEU A 95 13.02 -36.86 -1.18
CA LEU A 95 11.66 -36.39 -1.45
C LEU A 95 11.02 -37.18 -2.60
N ASN A 96 11.76 -37.39 -3.70
CA ASN A 96 11.27 -38.11 -4.86
C ASN A 96 11.02 -39.60 -4.57
N GLU A 97 11.90 -40.26 -3.80
CA GLU A 97 11.70 -41.65 -3.35
C GLU A 97 10.44 -41.80 -2.50
N ALA A 98 10.11 -40.78 -1.71
CA ALA A 98 8.87 -40.72 -0.93
C ALA A 98 7.64 -40.26 -1.75
N GLY A 99 7.80 -39.90 -3.03
CA GLY A 99 6.73 -39.37 -3.88
C GLY A 99 6.26 -37.97 -3.49
N LEU A 100 7.10 -37.18 -2.80
CA LEU A 100 6.81 -35.83 -2.33
C LEU A 100 7.47 -34.79 -3.23
N SER A 101 6.79 -33.67 -3.46
CA SER A 101 7.41 -32.49 -4.08
C SER A 101 8.03 -31.59 -3.01
N PHE A 102 8.91 -30.69 -3.45
CA PHE A 102 9.47 -29.65 -2.58
C PHE A 102 8.40 -28.70 -2.00
N ASP A 103 7.19 -28.65 -2.57
CA ASP A 103 6.11 -27.83 -2.02
C ASP A 103 5.69 -28.29 -0.62
N VAL A 104 5.87 -29.56 -0.27
CA VAL A 104 5.58 -30.06 1.10
C VAL A 104 6.51 -29.40 2.11
N VAL A 105 7.78 -29.21 1.77
CA VAL A 105 8.75 -28.47 2.59
C VAL A 105 8.33 -27.02 2.76
N LEU A 106 7.87 -26.37 1.68
CA LEU A 106 7.38 -25.00 1.72
C LEU A 106 6.09 -24.88 2.55
N ALA A 107 5.18 -25.85 2.44
CA ALA A 107 3.95 -25.92 3.19
C ALA A 107 4.20 -26.09 4.69
N GLU A 108 5.12 -26.98 5.08
CA GLU A 108 5.53 -27.15 6.48
C GLU A 108 6.22 -25.89 7.04
N GLY A 109 7.09 -25.26 6.24
CA GLY A 109 7.68 -23.96 6.59
C GLY A 109 6.63 -22.87 6.81
N LEU A 110 5.62 -22.80 5.93
CA LEU A 110 4.49 -21.89 6.07
C LEU A 110 3.66 -22.21 7.32
N ALA A 111 3.32 -23.48 7.55
CA ALA A 111 2.55 -23.92 8.72
C ALA A 111 3.24 -23.53 10.03
N ALA A 112 4.57 -23.69 10.10
CA ALA A 112 5.38 -23.28 11.25
C ALA A 112 5.37 -21.75 11.50
N LYS A 113 5.03 -20.94 10.50
CA LYS A 113 4.99 -19.46 10.56
C LYS A 113 3.61 -18.87 10.31
N LEU A 114 2.56 -19.69 10.27
CA LEU A 114 1.24 -19.26 9.82
C LEU A 114 0.72 -18.05 10.60
N SER A 115 0.82 -18.08 11.92
CA SER A 115 0.36 -16.99 12.80
C SER A 115 1.14 -15.69 12.62
N ASP A 116 2.44 -15.75 12.34
CA ASP A 116 3.28 -14.59 12.03
C ASP A 116 2.93 -14.02 10.65
N ILE A 117 2.74 -14.90 9.66
CA ILE A 117 2.35 -14.52 8.29
C ILE A 117 0.97 -13.86 8.29
N GLU A 118 -0.01 -14.40 9.00
CA GLU A 118 -1.34 -13.81 9.15
C GLU A 118 -1.28 -12.42 9.82
N ARG A 119 -0.38 -12.23 10.78
CA ARG A 119 -0.17 -10.90 11.40
C ARG A 119 0.39 -9.91 10.39
N ILE A 120 1.39 -10.32 9.60
CA ILE A 120 1.95 -9.48 8.54
C ILE A 120 0.88 -9.15 7.48
N ASP A 121 0.07 -10.12 7.06
CA ASP A 121 -1.01 -9.89 6.10
C ASP A 121 -2.07 -8.92 6.63
N ARG A 122 -2.41 -8.99 7.93
CA ARG A 122 -3.29 -8.00 8.56
C ARG A 122 -2.66 -6.60 8.60
N MET A 123 -1.36 -6.49 8.84
CA MET A 123 -0.66 -5.19 8.79
C MET A 123 -0.68 -4.62 7.37
N ILE A 124 -0.42 -5.45 6.36
CA ILE A 124 -0.52 -5.08 4.94
C ILE A 124 -1.93 -4.59 4.62
N ALA A 125 -2.96 -5.39 4.95
CA ALA A 125 -4.35 -5.03 4.70
C ALA A 125 -4.74 -3.71 5.40
N GLY A 126 -4.28 -3.49 6.63
CA GLY A 126 -4.50 -2.25 7.36
C GLY A 126 -3.81 -1.03 6.72
N ALA A 127 -2.58 -1.19 6.20
CA ALA A 127 -1.89 -0.12 5.46
C ALA A 127 -2.60 0.18 4.12
N GLU A 128 -3.04 -0.84 3.40
CA GLU A 128 -3.78 -0.69 2.14
C GLU A 128 -5.14 -0.03 2.34
N ALA A 129 -5.87 -0.39 3.40
CA ALA A 129 -7.14 0.23 3.76
C ALA A 129 -6.98 1.72 4.10
N ARG A 130 -5.96 2.07 4.91
CA ARG A 130 -5.62 3.47 5.22
C ARG A 130 -5.28 4.25 3.97
N ARG A 131 -4.46 3.70 3.08
CA ARG A 131 -4.08 4.35 1.81
C ARG A 131 -5.31 4.63 0.95
N ASN A 132 -6.18 3.64 0.80
CA ASN A 132 -7.42 3.78 0.02
C ASN A 132 -8.39 4.79 0.67
N ALA A 133 -8.36 4.97 1.98
CA ALA A 133 -9.11 6.03 2.66
C ALA A 133 -8.54 7.41 2.35
N VAL A 134 -7.21 7.59 2.46
CA VAL A 134 -6.55 8.87 2.15
C VAL A 134 -6.79 9.30 0.70
N VAL A 135 -6.67 8.37 -0.27
CA VAL A 135 -6.97 8.66 -1.68
C VAL A 135 -8.41 9.15 -1.86
N ARG A 136 -9.38 8.56 -1.14
CA ARG A 136 -10.78 9.01 -1.18
C ARG A 136 -10.99 10.36 -0.50
N GLU A 137 -10.18 10.73 0.49
CA GLU A 137 -10.23 12.07 1.11
C GLU A 137 -9.71 13.14 0.14
N ILE A 138 -8.64 12.86 -0.61
CA ILE A 138 -8.13 13.79 -1.64
C ILE A 138 -9.24 14.14 -2.65
N SER A 139 -9.92 13.14 -3.21
CA SER A 139 -11.01 13.38 -4.16
C SER A 139 -12.15 14.21 -3.53
N ARG A 140 -12.57 13.85 -2.31
CA ARG A 140 -13.65 14.56 -1.60
C ARG A 140 -13.29 16.00 -1.29
N HIS A 141 -12.04 16.25 -0.91
CA HIS A 141 -11.54 17.60 -0.66
C HIS A 141 -11.62 18.47 -1.90
N ARG A 142 -11.17 17.94 -3.05
CA ARG A 142 -11.26 18.65 -4.34
C ARG A 142 -12.69 18.97 -4.73
N ASP A 143 -13.59 17.99 -4.62
CA ASP A 143 -15.02 18.19 -4.90
C ASP A 143 -15.62 19.28 -3.98
N ALA A 144 -15.26 19.26 -2.69
CA ALA A 144 -15.74 20.25 -1.72
C ALA A 144 -15.17 21.66 -1.97
N VAL A 145 -13.94 21.79 -2.47
CA VAL A 145 -13.35 23.07 -2.89
C VAL A 145 -14.09 23.58 -4.14
N ALA A 146 -14.26 22.74 -5.16
CA ALA A 146 -14.96 23.11 -6.40
C ALA A 146 -16.41 23.55 -6.12
N ALA A 147 -17.15 22.80 -5.30
CA ALA A 147 -18.52 23.13 -4.93
C ALA A 147 -18.64 24.41 -4.09
N ARG A 148 -17.62 24.78 -3.31
CA ARG A 148 -17.59 26.08 -2.60
C ARG A 148 -17.34 27.23 -3.56
N LEU A 149 -16.44 27.05 -4.52
CA LEU A 149 -16.16 28.07 -5.53
C LEU A 149 -17.37 28.34 -6.43
N ALA A 150 -18.06 27.29 -6.89
CA ALA A 150 -19.27 27.42 -7.70
C ALA A 150 -20.35 28.26 -6.99
N ARG A 151 -20.66 27.92 -5.73
CA ARG A 151 -21.63 28.67 -4.92
C ARG A 151 -21.23 30.12 -4.68
N ALA A 152 -19.94 30.39 -4.50
CA ALA A 152 -19.46 31.77 -4.34
C ALA A 152 -19.64 32.57 -5.64
N SER A 153 -19.40 31.96 -6.81
CA SER A 153 -19.65 32.59 -8.12
C SER A 153 -21.12 32.90 -8.31
N GLU A 154 -22.01 31.93 -8.05
CA GLU A 154 -23.46 32.10 -8.13
C GLU A 154 -23.95 33.26 -7.24
N THR A 155 -23.42 33.37 -6.01
CA THR A 155 -23.78 34.45 -5.09
C THR A 155 -23.35 35.83 -5.62
N ILE A 156 -22.17 35.91 -6.27
CA ILE A 156 -21.69 37.17 -6.86
C ILE A 156 -22.57 37.56 -8.05
N GLU A 157 -22.88 36.60 -8.94
CA GLU A 157 -23.75 36.82 -10.10
C GLU A 157 -25.14 37.31 -9.65
N GLU A 158 -25.75 36.64 -8.66
CA GLU A 158 -27.05 37.06 -8.10
C GLU A 158 -27.01 38.48 -7.52
N ALA A 159 -25.93 38.86 -6.83
CA ALA A 159 -25.77 40.20 -6.29
C ALA A 159 -25.67 41.27 -7.40
N GLU A 160 -24.92 40.99 -8.48
CA GLU A 160 -24.82 41.90 -9.63
C GLU A 160 -26.17 42.08 -10.34
N PHE A 161 -26.94 41.01 -10.55
CA PHE A 161 -28.28 41.09 -11.15
C PHE A 161 -29.26 41.89 -10.29
N ALA A 162 -29.16 41.80 -8.96
CA ALA A 162 -29.99 42.58 -8.03
C ALA A 162 -29.64 44.09 -8.05
N GLU A 163 -28.36 44.46 -8.13
CA GLU A 163 -27.92 45.86 -8.24
C GLU A 163 -28.38 46.52 -9.56
N VAL A 164 -28.30 45.81 -10.68
CA VAL A 164 -28.78 46.34 -11.98
C VAL A 164 -30.31 46.56 -11.96
N SER A 165 -31.06 45.64 -11.35
CA SER A 165 -32.52 45.71 -11.25
C SER A 165 -32.99 46.88 -10.35
N SER A 166 -32.26 47.15 -9.27
CA SER A 166 -32.55 48.27 -8.36
C SER A 166 -32.18 49.63 -8.96
N ASN A 167 -31.08 49.74 -9.70
CA ASN A 167 -30.72 50.96 -10.43
C ASN A 167 -31.70 51.28 -11.57
N ASN A 168 -32.23 50.26 -12.28
CA ASN A 168 -33.24 50.48 -13.32
C ASN A 168 -34.59 50.98 -12.77
N HIS A 169 -34.93 50.67 -11.51
CA HIS A 169 -36.16 51.17 -10.87
C HIS A 169 -36.04 52.63 -10.38
N HIS A 170 -34.84 53.17 -10.18
CA HIS A 170 -34.62 54.58 -9.80
C HIS A 170 -34.56 55.55 -10.98
N ALA A 171 -34.30 55.06 -12.21
CA ALA A 171 -34.21 55.90 -13.41
C ALA A 171 -35.58 56.29 -14.01
N ALA A 172 -36.68 55.71 -13.53
CA ALA A 172 -38.05 56.06 -13.92
C ALA A 172 -38.69 57.04 -12.90
N GLY A 173 -38.07 58.21 -12.72
CA GLY A 173 -38.68 59.32 -11.97
C GLY A 173 -39.76 60.04 -12.81
N PRO A 174 -40.85 60.55 -12.21
CA PRO A 174 -41.96 61.14 -12.95
C PRO A 174 -41.54 62.47 -13.60
N HIS A 175 -41.80 62.60 -14.89
CA HIS A 175 -41.68 63.87 -15.61
C HIS A 175 -42.70 64.88 -15.07
N ASP A 176 -42.20 65.97 -14.51
CA ASP A 176 -42.92 67.19 -14.14
C ASP A 176 -43.81 67.69 -15.28
N GLN A 177 -45.06 68.01 -14.96
CA GLN A 177 -45.84 69.02 -15.66
C GLN A 177 -46.55 69.93 -14.65
N GLN A 178 -46.04 71.15 -14.56
CA GLN A 178 -46.70 72.35 -14.03
C GLN A 178 -46.33 73.52 -14.97
N PRO A 179 -47.16 74.57 -15.07
CA PRO A 179 -47.76 75.29 -13.95
C PRO A 179 -49.29 75.23 -13.84
#